data_AF-A0A7X7ZSI9-F1
#
_entry.id   AF-A0A7X7ZSI9-F1
#
_cell.length_a   1.000
_cell.length_b   1.000
_cell.length_c   1.000
_cell.angle_alpha   90.00
_cell.angle_beta   90.00
_cell.angle_gamma   90.00
#
_symmetry.space_group_name_H-M   'P 1'
#
loop_
_entity.id
_entity.type
_entity.pdbx_description
1 polymer ?
#
loop_
_entity_poly.entity_id
_entity_poly.type
_entity_poly.pdbx_seq_one_letter_code
_entity_poly.pdbx_strand_id
1 'polypeptide(L)'
;MISIFIDYKLARYQHEIKYAFSFIFQTLGYGYCFISDTGQLKDNDILFIYGYTDPTVEELKGIARHFITIFIQSEPDLFDPKNMNPEKLRRSLKTIKLLSQTPVISARSFSYPAENYSESEVHAGKINFDLVGNLFFHLAGLEAQIDPTRDADGCFPDEASQFNPHRDTPYVDNLLWLIDSMIKEHTRAKGIHIVQKQYWPQAQEGAALLSHSVDDLQKWNYSELFLSVGSDLAMLFSLSWRQLLHSIGSKFRFLFTNVELYWNFAEYRQLEEDAGFRSVFYIAPEKNEYINYNLDDADLQEEIQQLTRTGHDVGLLLAPDKPTRDEFVSRKQIMLHQLRKDQIGIRQLHYRSSDVMRDLHNKLGPSHSQSTARRDTPGFVSGISVPYQPWIGGLKTNWWELPTVYHDAHLRVGRYKTLQLEQAKHLLKKYFQAALRTRGVFGLDLSLASYADIPYVKKLYAYALALLKAGRVWVPTPAELTAWWDKRNRVTIEESDYEISIYFPDEMEHFALQVLNEDKIREVDGLPARVEGNMVYFTGVPAEAIAVIRLNREP
;
A
#
# COMPACT_ATOMS: atom_id res chain seq x y z
N MET A 1 25.45 1.52 7.37
CA MET A 1 24.67 1.97 6.17
C MET A 1 24.66 0.86 5.11
N ILE A 2 23.74 0.89 4.15
CA ILE A 2 23.68 -0.07 3.03
C ILE A 2 24.31 0.53 1.76
N SER A 3 25.25 -0.16 1.16
CA SER A 3 25.95 0.26 -0.05
C SER A 3 25.62 -0.69 -1.20
N ILE A 4 25.15 -0.15 -2.33
CA ILE A 4 24.63 -0.95 -3.45
C ILE A 4 25.53 -0.79 -4.66
N PHE A 5 26.12 -1.90 -5.11
CA PHE A 5 26.88 -1.98 -6.34
C PHE A 5 26.06 -2.67 -7.44
N ILE A 6 25.94 -2.03 -8.60
CA ILE A 6 25.24 -2.56 -9.77
C ILE A 6 26.28 -2.83 -10.85
N ASP A 7 26.34 -4.08 -11.33
CA ASP A 7 27.24 -4.50 -12.40
C ASP A 7 27.04 -3.65 -13.68
N TYR A 8 28.13 -3.18 -14.28
CA TYR A 8 28.13 -2.36 -15.49
C TYR A 8 27.43 -3.03 -16.68
N LYS A 9 27.38 -4.36 -16.72
CA LYS A 9 26.63 -5.13 -17.74
C LYS A 9 25.12 -4.87 -17.68
N LEU A 10 24.61 -4.37 -16.55
CA LEU A 10 23.21 -4.05 -16.31
C LEU A 10 22.90 -2.55 -16.52
N ALA A 11 23.82 -1.77 -17.10
CA ALA A 11 23.65 -0.34 -17.32
C ALA A 11 22.35 0.03 -18.05
N ARG A 12 21.87 -0.85 -18.96
CA ARG A 12 20.60 -0.67 -19.67
C ARG A 12 19.38 -0.58 -18.73
N TYR A 13 19.40 -1.28 -17.60
CA TYR A 13 18.27 -1.39 -16.66
C TYR A 13 18.52 -0.62 -15.36
N GLN A 14 19.49 0.32 -15.38
CA GLN A 14 19.95 0.97 -14.15
C GLN A 14 18.83 1.78 -13.47
N HIS A 15 17.89 2.34 -14.22
CA HIS A 15 16.78 3.13 -13.67
C HIS A 15 15.79 2.24 -12.91
N GLU A 16 15.44 1.11 -13.51
CA GLU A 16 14.53 0.09 -12.97
C GLU A 16 15.12 -0.56 -11.71
N ILE A 17 16.40 -0.93 -11.78
CA ILE A 17 17.15 -1.52 -10.66
C ILE A 17 17.23 -0.51 -9.49
N LYS A 18 17.60 0.74 -9.77
CA LYS A 18 17.66 1.79 -8.74
C LYS A 18 16.29 2.04 -8.11
N TYR A 19 15.22 2.04 -8.91
CA TYR A 19 13.86 2.18 -8.41
C TYR A 19 13.48 1.06 -7.45
N ALA A 20 13.72 -0.21 -7.83
CA ALA A 20 13.41 -1.36 -6.99
C ALA A 20 14.22 -1.35 -5.68
N PHE A 21 15.53 -1.09 -5.73
CA PHE A 21 16.34 -0.95 -4.52
C PHE A 21 15.92 0.21 -3.63
N SER A 22 15.59 1.35 -4.23
CA SER A 22 15.08 2.50 -3.49
C SER A 22 13.79 2.13 -2.75
N PHE A 23 12.86 1.45 -3.42
CA PHE A 23 11.64 0.93 -2.80
C PHE A 23 11.94 -0.01 -1.62
N ILE A 24 12.87 -0.96 -1.77
CA ILE A 24 13.25 -1.90 -0.71
C ILE A 24 13.70 -1.14 0.54
N PHE A 25 14.74 -0.31 0.43
CA PHE A 25 15.38 0.27 1.60
C PHE A 25 14.63 1.47 2.16
N GLN A 26 13.89 2.21 1.33
CA GLN A 26 12.93 3.21 1.84
C GLN A 26 11.83 2.55 2.65
N THR A 27 11.23 1.46 2.15
CA THR A 27 10.17 0.76 2.88
C THR A 27 10.71 0.16 4.18
N LEU A 28 11.81 -0.61 4.10
CA LEU A 28 12.44 -1.24 5.26
C LEU A 28 13.00 -0.24 6.27
N GLY A 29 13.26 1.01 5.86
CA GLY A 29 13.74 2.07 6.75
C GLY A 29 15.24 2.09 6.98
N TYR A 30 16.03 1.58 6.04
CA TYR A 30 17.49 1.59 6.12
C TYR A 30 18.09 2.75 5.31
N GLY A 31 19.16 3.36 5.83
CA GLY A 31 19.97 4.29 5.06
C GLY A 31 20.74 3.55 3.95
N TYR A 32 20.71 4.08 2.72
CA TYR A 32 21.36 3.44 1.59
C TYR A 32 21.99 4.43 0.60
N CYS A 33 23.00 3.97 -0.13
CA CYS A 33 23.58 4.69 -1.27
C CYS A 33 23.96 3.74 -2.41
N PHE A 34 24.03 4.28 -3.63
CA PHE A 34 24.56 3.56 -4.79
C PHE A 34 26.03 3.93 -4.98
N ILE A 35 26.89 2.92 -5.09
CA ILE A 35 28.33 3.09 -5.28
C ILE A 35 28.77 2.57 -6.65
N SER A 36 29.84 3.15 -7.18
CA SER A 36 30.46 2.71 -8.43
C SER A 36 31.73 1.90 -8.22
N ASP A 37 32.34 2.00 -7.04
CA ASP A 37 33.58 1.33 -6.70
C ASP A 37 33.61 0.97 -5.21
N THR A 38 34.27 -0.16 -4.88
CA THR A 38 34.36 -0.67 -3.50
C THR A 38 35.20 0.21 -2.57
N GLY A 39 36.07 1.09 -3.08
CA GLY A 39 36.81 2.06 -2.29
C GLY A 39 35.94 3.16 -1.66
N GLN A 40 34.65 3.21 -2.00
CA GLN A 40 33.66 4.10 -1.36
C GLN A 40 33.02 3.49 -0.10
N LEU A 41 33.31 2.23 0.21
CA LEU A 41 32.74 1.52 1.35
C LEU A 41 33.36 1.95 2.68
N LYS A 42 32.53 2.10 3.70
CA LYS A 42 32.96 2.22 5.10
C LYS A 42 33.03 0.83 5.76
N ASP A 43 33.84 0.67 6.80
CA ASP A 43 34.09 -0.63 7.46
C ASP A 43 32.83 -1.35 7.96
N ASN A 44 31.81 -0.58 8.35
CA ASN A 44 30.52 -1.08 8.85
C ASN A 44 29.41 -1.11 7.78
N ASP A 45 29.75 -0.88 6.51
CA ASP A 45 28.74 -0.96 5.44
C ASP A 45 28.35 -2.40 5.13
N ILE A 46 27.07 -2.56 4.76
CA ILE A 46 26.53 -3.78 4.18
C ILE A 46 26.54 -3.60 2.67
N LEU A 47 27.35 -4.39 1.98
CA LEU A 47 27.47 -4.34 0.53
C LEU A 47 26.43 -5.26 -0.12
N PHE A 48 25.52 -4.69 -0.89
CA PHE A 48 24.67 -5.41 -1.84
C PHE A 48 25.32 -5.40 -3.22
N ILE A 49 25.55 -6.58 -3.78
CA ILE A 49 26.07 -6.76 -5.15
C ILE A 49 24.93 -7.28 -6.02
N TYR A 50 24.53 -6.47 -7.00
CA TYR A 50 23.57 -6.85 -8.02
C TYR A 50 24.28 -7.13 -9.34
N GLY A 51 24.51 -8.41 -9.62
CA GLY A 51 25.41 -8.86 -10.69
C GLY A 51 24.73 -9.64 -11.80
N TYR A 52 25.29 -9.59 -13.01
CA TYR A 52 24.82 -10.44 -14.12
C TYR A 52 25.36 -11.88 -13.99
N THR A 53 26.63 -12.01 -13.63
CA THR A 53 27.30 -13.30 -13.41
C THR A 53 27.34 -13.64 -11.93
N ASP A 54 27.01 -14.89 -11.61
CA ASP A 54 27.16 -15.45 -10.27
C ASP A 54 28.65 -15.54 -9.90
N PRO A 55 29.11 -14.88 -8.83
CA PRO A 55 30.47 -15.04 -8.37
C PRO A 55 30.67 -16.46 -7.84
N THR A 56 31.89 -16.96 -7.94
CA THR A 56 32.27 -18.18 -7.23
C THR A 56 32.16 -17.95 -5.72
N VAL A 57 31.96 -19.03 -4.96
CA VAL A 57 31.92 -18.97 -3.49
C VAL A 57 33.20 -18.33 -2.94
N GLU A 58 34.36 -18.63 -3.55
CA GLU A 58 35.65 -18.06 -3.15
C GLU A 58 35.75 -16.55 -3.39
N GLU A 59 35.24 -16.06 -4.52
CA GLU A 59 35.16 -14.62 -4.82
C GLU A 59 34.23 -13.91 -3.83
N LEU A 60 33.06 -14.47 -3.56
CA LEU A 60 32.11 -13.92 -2.59
C LEU A 60 32.72 -13.90 -1.18
N LYS A 61 33.34 -15.01 -0.75
CA LYS A 61 34.05 -15.10 0.53
C LYS A 61 35.21 -14.08 0.61
N GLY A 62 35.93 -13.86 -0.49
CA GLY A 62 37.03 -12.90 -0.57
C GLY A 62 36.59 -11.46 -0.30
N ILE A 63 35.48 -11.04 -0.91
CA ILE A 63 34.87 -9.72 -0.67
C ILE A 63 34.34 -9.63 0.77
N ALA A 64 33.68 -10.71 1.21
CA ALA A 64 32.98 -10.76 2.50
C ALA A 64 33.88 -10.88 3.74
N ARG A 65 35.21 -10.97 3.56
CA ARG A 65 36.18 -10.84 4.66
C ARG A 65 36.17 -9.46 5.30
N HIS A 66 35.81 -8.44 4.53
CA HIS A 66 35.91 -7.05 4.95
C HIS A 66 34.53 -6.48 5.27
N PHE A 67 33.53 -6.80 4.45
CA PHE A 67 32.17 -6.25 4.55
C PHE A 67 31.13 -7.36 4.65
N ILE A 68 29.99 -7.08 5.28
CA ILE A 68 28.83 -7.96 5.11
C ILE A 68 28.43 -7.87 3.64
N THR A 69 28.40 -8.99 2.93
CA THR A 69 28.14 -8.99 1.48
C THR A 69 26.90 -9.80 1.14
N ILE A 70 25.91 -9.18 0.51
CA ILE A 70 24.71 -9.87 0.02
C ILE A 70 24.70 -9.81 -1.50
N PHE A 71 24.75 -10.98 -2.14
CA PHE A 71 24.73 -11.10 -3.60
C PHE A 71 23.35 -11.50 -4.11
N ILE A 72 22.92 -10.83 -5.18
CA ILE A 72 21.69 -11.14 -5.92
C ILE A 72 22.04 -11.16 -7.41
N GLN A 73 21.83 -12.31 -8.06
CA GLN A 73 22.02 -12.42 -9.50
C GLN A 73 20.78 -11.95 -10.26
N SER A 74 21.01 -11.07 -11.24
CA SER A 74 19.99 -10.49 -12.12
C SER A 74 19.47 -11.47 -13.17
N GLU A 75 18.18 -11.38 -13.46
CA GLU A 75 17.49 -11.97 -14.60
C GLU A 75 16.89 -10.83 -15.44
N PRO A 76 17.65 -10.29 -16.42
CA PRO A 76 17.26 -9.08 -17.14
C PRO A 76 15.88 -9.09 -17.81
N ASP A 77 15.36 -10.28 -18.10
CA ASP A 77 14.02 -10.48 -18.66
C ASP A 77 12.91 -9.93 -17.75
N LEU A 78 13.15 -9.79 -16.44
CA LEU A 78 12.19 -9.24 -15.48
C LEU A 78 12.03 -7.72 -15.60
N PHE A 79 12.94 -7.03 -16.29
CA PHE A 79 12.88 -5.57 -16.49
C PHE A 79 12.29 -5.17 -17.85
N ASP A 80 12.24 -6.09 -18.83
CA ASP A 80 11.75 -5.81 -20.18
C ASP A 80 10.52 -6.66 -20.51
N PRO A 81 9.30 -6.06 -20.59
CA PRO A 81 8.09 -6.81 -20.91
C PRO A 81 8.16 -7.49 -22.29
N LYS A 82 9.02 -7.02 -23.22
CA LYS A 82 9.18 -7.66 -24.54
C LYS A 82 9.86 -9.03 -24.46
N ASN A 83 10.63 -9.29 -23.40
CA ASN A 83 11.34 -10.54 -23.21
C ASN A 83 10.52 -11.60 -22.45
N MET A 84 9.28 -11.27 -22.10
CA MET A 84 8.39 -12.12 -21.34
C MET A 84 7.01 -12.21 -22.01
N ASN A 85 6.36 -13.35 -21.84
CA ASN A 85 5.00 -13.60 -22.29
C ASN A 85 4.29 -14.48 -21.25
N PRO A 86 2.97 -14.65 -21.33
CA PRO A 86 2.23 -15.40 -20.32
C PRO A 86 2.73 -16.84 -20.14
N GLU A 87 3.09 -17.55 -21.22
CA GLU A 87 3.60 -18.92 -21.09
C GLU A 87 4.96 -18.99 -20.38
N LYS A 88 5.87 -18.07 -20.71
CA LYS A 88 7.19 -17.98 -20.09
C LYS A 88 7.07 -17.61 -18.62
N LEU A 89 6.22 -16.65 -18.27
CA LEU A 89 5.92 -16.30 -16.88
C LEU A 89 5.44 -17.53 -16.11
N ARG A 90 4.50 -18.30 -16.68
CA ARG A 90 3.94 -19.50 -16.04
C ARG A 90 5.00 -20.57 -15.78
N ARG A 91 5.91 -20.78 -16.73
CA ARG A 91 7.01 -21.76 -16.61
C ARG A 91 8.07 -21.33 -15.60
N SER A 92 8.30 -20.02 -15.48
CA SER A 92 9.25 -19.44 -14.52
C SER A 92 8.66 -19.25 -13.12
N LEU A 93 7.35 -19.40 -12.94
CA LEU A 93 6.69 -19.19 -11.65
C LEU A 93 7.01 -20.34 -10.69
N LYS A 94 7.52 -20.00 -9.51
CA LYS A 94 7.84 -20.93 -8.43
C LYS A 94 7.20 -20.45 -7.14
N THR A 95 6.76 -21.38 -6.30
CA THR A 95 6.27 -21.04 -4.97
C THR A 95 7.32 -21.40 -3.93
N ILE A 96 7.73 -20.42 -3.13
CA ILE A 96 8.65 -20.58 -2.01
C ILE A 96 7.92 -20.31 -0.68
N LYS A 97 8.43 -20.85 0.42
CA LYS A 97 7.90 -20.58 1.75
C LYS A 97 8.75 -19.53 2.46
N LEU A 98 8.20 -18.33 2.65
CA LEU A 98 8.74 -17.26 3.50
C LEU A 98 7.83 -17.14 4.73
N LEU A 99 7.33 -15.93 5.07
CA LEU A 99 6.25 -15.74 6.03
C LEU A 99 4.96 -16.49 5.64
N SER A 100 4.73 -16.64 4.33
CA SER A 100 3.71 -17.49 3.74
C SER A 100 4.15 -18.02 2.38
N GLN A 101 3.31 -18.82 1.73
CA GLN A 101 3.54 -19.29 0.36
C GLN A 101 3.60 -18.08 -0.58
N THR A 102 4.77 -17.86 -1.16
CA THR A 102 5.15 -16.66 -1.91
C THR A 102 5.52 -17.07 -3.34
N PRO A 103 4.81 -16.57 -4.36
CA PRO A 103 5.20 -16.76 -5.74
C PRO A 103 6.44 -15.91 -6.07
N VAL A 104 7.38 -16.48 -6.82
CA VAL A 104 8.55 -15.80 -7.36
C VAL A 104 8.77 -16.25 -8.81
N ILE A 105 9.25 -15.34 -9.64
CA ILE A 105 9.61 -15.56 -11.03
C ILE A 105 11.11 -15.88 -11.08
N SER A 106 11.47 -17.06 -11.57
CA SER A 106 12.86 -17.47 -11.74
C SER A 106 12.98 -18.50 -12.85
N ALA A 107 13.73 -18.18 -13.91
CA ALA A 107 14.09 -19.15 -14.93
C ALA A 107 15.03 -20.23 -14.37
N ARG A 108 15.85 -19.88 -13.38
CA ARG A 108 16.85 -20.77 -12.75
C ARG A 108 16.22 -21.66 -11.70
N SER A 109 16.64 -22.93 -11.64
CA SER A 109 16.30 -23.86 -10.56
C SER A 109 17.13 -23.57 -9.31
N PHE A 110 16.48 -23.57 -8.15
CA PHE A 110 17.13 -23.46 -6.86
C PHE A 110 16.38 -24.32 -5.84
N SER A 111 17.09 -24.82 -4.83
CA SER A 111 16.51 -25.61 -3.74
C SER A 111 16.10 -24.76 -2.55
N TYR A 112 16.83 -23.68 -2.30
CA TYR A 112 16.60 -22.75 -1.19
C TYR A 112 16.53 -21.32 -1.73
N PRO A 113 15.66 -20.45 -1.17
CA PRO A 113 15.50 -19.08 -1.66
C PRO A 113 16.76 -18.22 -1.42
N ALA A 114 17.49 -18.49 -0.33
CA ALA A 114 18.74 -17.83 0.00
C ALA A 114 19.69 -18.80 0.71
N GLU A 115 20.98 -18.48 0.65
CA GLU A 115 22.09 -19.18 1.30
C GLU A 115 22.87 -18.19 2.16
N ASN A 116 23.18 -18.58 3.40
CA ASN A 116 23.99 -17.79 4.30
C ASN A 116 25.33 -18.50 4.53
N TYR A 117 26.42 -17.75 4.35
CA TYR A 117 27.77 -18.19 4.65
C TYR A 117 28.26 -17.37 5.85
N SER A 118 28.23 -17.99 7.03
CA SER A 118 28.66 -17.44 8.32
C SER A 118 29.73 -18.33 8.93
N GLU A 119 30.93 -18.30 8.33
CA GLU A 119 32.15 -18.87 8.92
C GLU A 119 32.88 -17.75 9.67
N SER A 120 33.79 -18.08 10.60
CA SER A 120 34.31 -17.13 11.62
C SER A 120 34.93 -15.81 11.11
N GLU A 121 35.24 -15.68 9.82
CA GLU A 121 35.73 -14.44 9.19
C GLU A 121 34.92 -14.01 7.95
N VAL A 122 33.81 -14.69 7.64
CA VAL A 122 33.02 -14.40 6.43
C VAL A 122 31.55 -14.22 6.80
N HIS A 123 31.02 -13.06 6.43
CA HIS A 123 29.59 -12.74 6.56
C HIS A 123 29.01 -12.45 5.17
N ALA A 124 28.62 -13.52 4.46
CA ALA A 124 28.05 -13.41 3.12
C ALA A 124 26.67 -14.06 3.02
N GLY A 125 25.80 -13.47 2.21
CA GLY A 125 24.51 -14.02 1.84
C GLY A 125 24.34 -14.05 0.33
N LYS A 126 23.59 -15.02 -0.17
CA LYS A 126 23.23 -15.13 -1.59
C LYS A 126 21.74 -15.38 -1.73
N ILE A 127 21.07 -14.62 -2.59
CA ILE A 127 19.68 -14.88 -2.98
C ILE A 127 19.66 -15.60 -4.32
N ASN A 128 19.01 -16.76 -4.35
CA ASN A 128 19.11 -17.73 -5.46
C ASN A 128 18.15 -17.44 -6.64
N PHE A 129 17.44 -16.32 -6.59
CA PHE A 129 16.59 -15.81 -7.66
C PHE A 129 16.72 -14.28 -7.71
N ASP A 130 16.28 -13.68 -8.81
CA ASP A 130 16.36 -12.23 -8.96
C ASP A 130 15.26 -11.52 -8.16
N LEU A 131 15.50 -11.31 -6.87
CA LEU A 131 14.55 -10.64 -5.98
C LEU A 131 14.25 -9.20 -6.42
N VAL A 132 15.25 -8.48 -6.92
CA VAL A 132 15.10 -7.08 -7.34
C VAL A 132 14.24 -6.98 -8.60
N GLY A 133 14.49 -7.85 -9.59
CA GLY A 133 13.66 -7.97 -10.78
C GLY A 133 12.23 -8.41 -10.47
N ASN A 134 12.04 -9.31 -9.50
CA ASN A 134 10.71 -9.71 -9.03
C ASN A 134 9.92 -8.53 -8.45
N LEU A 135 10.55 -7.76 -7.56
CA LEU A 135 9.93 -6.56 -7.00
C LEU A 135 9.58 -5.55 -8.10
N PHE A 136 10.51 -5.28 -9.03
CA PHE A 136 10.25 -4.39 -10.14
C PHE A 136 9.05 -4.84 -11.00
N PHE A 137 9.01 -6.13 -11.35
CA PHE A 137 7.95 -6.70 -12.17
C PHE A 137 6.55 -6.42 -11.60
N HIS A 138 6.41 -6.56 -10.29
CA HIS A 138 5.14 -6.31 -9.58
C HIS A 138 4.85 -4.81 -9.40
N LEU A 139 5.85 -4.02 -9.00
CA LEU A 139 5.71 -2.57 -8.80
C LEU A 139 5.38 -1.81 -10.10
N ALA A 140 5.85 -2.32 -11.24
CA ALA A 140 5.55 -1.77 -12.56
C ALA A 140 4.26 -2.34 -13.19
N GLY A 141 3.66 -3.36 -12.57
CA GLY A 141 2.48 -4.03 -13.10
C GLY A 141 2.74 -4.66 -14.48
N LEU A 142 3.91 -5.27 -14.67
CA LEU A 142 4.33 -5.80 -15.96
C LEU A 142 3.47 -6.98 -16.44
N GLU A 143 2.83 -7.72 -15.53
CA GLU A 143 1.91 -8.82 -15.90
C GLU A 143 0.79 -8.33 -16.84
N ALA A 144 0.14 -7.21 -16.52
CA ALA A 144 -0.91 -6.65 -17.35
C ALA A 144 -0.38 -6.14 -18.71
N GLN A 145 0.91 -5.85 -18.82
CA GLN A 145 1.54 -5.40 -20.07
C GLN A 145 1.91 -6.56 -21.01
N ILE A 146 2.27 -7.72 -20.45
CA ILE A 146 2.65 -8.91 -21.24
C ILE A 146 1.46 -9.76 -21.64
N ASP A 147 0.34 -9.67 -20.91
CA ASP A 147 -0.90 -10.37 -21.23
C ASP A 147 -1.90 -9.42 -21.92
N PRO A 148 -2.31 -9.70 -23.18
CA PRO A 148 -3.23 -8.84 -23.91
C PRO A 148 -4.69 -8.96 -23.47
N THR A 149 -5.01 -9.88 -22.54
CA THR A 149 -6.39 -10.11 -22.07
C THR A 149 -6.94 -8.83 -21.45
N ARG A 150 -8.14 -8.42 -21.89
CA ARG A 150 -8.88 -7.27 -21.36
C ARG A 150 -10.35 -7.62 -21.24
N ASP A 151 -11.02 -7.07 -20.24
CA ASP A 151 -12.46 -7.12 -20.14
C ASP A 151 -13.15 -6.06 -21.02
N ALA A 152 -14.48 -5.97 -20.91
CA ALA A 152 -15.29 -5.00 -21.65
C ALA A 152 -14.92 -3.53 -21.36
N ASP A 153 -14.36 -3.24 -20.20
CA ASP A 153 -13.93 -1.90 -19.77
C ASP A 153 -12.45 -1.62 -20.13
N GLY A 154 -11.77 -2.55 -20.80
CA GLY A 154 -10.35 -2.41 -21.16
C GLY A 154 -9.40 -2.59 -19.96
N CYS A 155 -9.86 -3.20 -18.87
CA CYS A 155 -9.07 -3.50 -17.68
C CYS A 155 -8.49 -4.91 -17.75
N PHE A 156 -7.35 -5.14 -17.09
CA PHE A 156 -6.79 -6.48 -16.94
C PHE A 156 -7.65 -7.27 -15.92
N PRO A 157 -8.24 -8.43 -16.29
CA PRO A 157 -9.11 -9.17 -15.39
C PRO A 157 -8.33 -9.82 -14.24
N ASP A 158 -8.92 -9.76 -13.05
CA ASP A 158 -8.43 -10.38 -11.81
C ASP A 158 -8.12 -11.88 -11.96
N GLU A 159 -8.96 -12.60 -12.69
CA GLU A 159 -8.84 -14.04 -12.93
C GLU A 159 -7.78 -14.40 -13.97
N ALA A 160 -7.41 -13.45 -14.84
CA ALA A 160 -6.38 -13.66 -15.86
C ALA A 160 -4.96 -13.63 -15.27
N SER A 161 -4.78 -13.00 -14.11
CA SER A 161 -3.50 -12.95 -13.41
C SER A 161 -3.04 -14.36 -12.99
N GLN A 162 -1.80 -14.70 -13.32
CA GLN A 162 -1.14 -15.92 -12.88
C GLN A 162 -0.84 -15.91 -11.38
N PHE A 163 -0.82 -14.72 -10.77
CA PHE A 163 -0.67 -14.53 -9.32
C PHE A 163 -2.01 -14.58 -8.57
N ASN A 164 -3.16 -14.73 -9.27
CA ASN A 164 -4.47 -14.85 -8.66
C ASN A 164 -4.59 -15.94 -7.55
N PRO A 165 -3.95 -17.13 -7.67
CA PRO A 165 -3.93 -18.12 -6.60
C PRO A 165 -3.25 -17.63 -5.30
N HIS A 166 -2.41 -16.60 -5.38
CA HIS A 166 -1.65 -16.03 -4.27
C HIS A 166 -2.20 -14.68 -3.77
N ARG A 167 -3.42 -14.31 -4.17
CA ARG A 167 -4.05 -13.01 -3.84
C ARG A 167 -4.18 -12.70 -2.36
N ASP A 168 -4.18 -13.74 -1.53
CA ASP A 168 -4.29 -13.62 -0.07
C ASP A 168 -2.95 -13.33 0.62
N THR A 169 -1.86 -13.32 -0.15
CA THR A 169 -0.50 -13.12 0.33
C THR A 169 0.05 -11.80 -0.20
N PRO A 170 0.50 -10.88 0.67
CA PRO A 170 1.30 -9.72 0.25
C PRO A 170 2.73 -10.19 -0.07
N TYR A 171 2.90 -10.79 -1.25
CA TYR A 171 4.14 -11.48 -1.60
C TYR A 171 5.32 -10.53 -1.89
N VAL A 172 5.08 -9.30 -2.31
CA VAL A 172 6.13 -8.26 -2.41
C VAL A 172 6.67 -7.98 -1.02
N ASP A 173 5.79 -7.83 -0.04
CA ASP A 173 6.14 -7.58 1.35
C ASP A 173 6.89 -8.78 1.98
N ASN A 174 6.55 -10.01 1.58
CA ASN A 174 7.32 -11.20 1.97
C ASN A 174 8.76 -11.17 1.41
N LEU A 175 8.97 -10.64 0.20
CA LEU A 175 10.32 -10.46 -0.36
C LEU A 175 11.10 -9.39 0.40
N LEU A 176 10.44 -8.30 0.83
CA LEU A 176 11.05 -7.30 1.71
C LEU A 176 11.47 -7.93 3.04
N TRP A 177 10.64 -8.80 3.61
CA TRP A 177 10.97 -9.55 4.82
C TRP A 177 12.20 -10.43 4.67
N LEU A 178 12.41 -11.07 3.51
CA LEU A 178 13.60 -11.88 3.27
C LEU A 178 14.87 -11.02 3.35
N ILE A 179 14.86 -9.85 2.71
CA ILE A 179 15.98 -8.89 2.76
C ILE A 179 16.23 -8.39 4.19
N ASP A 180 15.18 -7.98 4.89
CA ASP A 180 15.25 -7.52 6.28
C ASP A 180 15.82 -8.59 7.22
N SER A 181 15.42 -9.85 7.02
CA SER A 181 15.90 -10.99 7.81
C SER A 181 17.38 -11.25 7.56
N MET A 182 17.84 -11.22 6.31
CA MET A 182 19.25 -11.39 5.98
C MET A 182 20.12 -10.27 6.55
N ILE A 183 19.68 -9.01 6.46
CA ILE A 183 20.38 -7.87 7.06
C ILE A 183 20.51 -8.05 8.57
N LYS A 184 19.41 -8.42 9.24
CA LYS A 184 19.40 -8.63 10.70
C LYS A 184 20.30 -9.79 11.13
N GLU A 185 20.25 -10.90 10.41
CA GLU A 185 21.07 -12.08 10.71
C GLU A 185 22.57 -11.78 10.58
N HIS A 186 22.99 -11.18 9.46
CA HIS A 186 24.40 -10.91 9.24
C HIS A 186 24.95 -9.79 10.13
N THR A 187 24.17 -8.73 10.40
CA THR A 187 24.63 -7.66 11.30
C THR A 187 24.79 -8.19 12.72
N ARG A 188 23.88 -9.05 13.18
CA ARG A 188 24.01 -9.76 14.46
C ARG A 188 25.22 -10.67 14.50
N ALA A 189 25.48 -11.43 13.44
CA ALA A 189 26.61 -12.34 13.37
C ALA A 189 27.97 -11.62 13.36
N LYS A 190 28.07 -10.46 12.69
CA LYS A 190 29.29 -9.64 12.66
C LYS A 190 29.44 -8.74 13.90
N GLY A 191 28.36 -8.48 14.63
CA GLY A 191 28.36 -7.58 15.79
C GLY A 191 28.41 -6.09 15.42
N ILE A 192 27.94 -5.72 14.22
CA ILE A 192 27.82 -4.31 13.80
C ILE A 192 26.39 -3.83 14.05
N HIS A 193 26.17 -2.62 14.56
CA HIS A 193 24.80 -2.08 14.62
C HIS A 193 24.37 -1.50 13.28
N ILE A 194 23.06 -1.42 13.09
CA ILE A 194 22.44 -0.67 11.98
C ILE A 194 21.12 -0.10 12.47
N VAL A 195 20.74 1.07 11.96
CA VAL A 195 19.52 1.75 12.38
C VAL A 195 18.40 1.49 11.39
N GLN A 196 17.24 1.09 11.92
CA GLN A 196 16.02 0.87 11.16
C GLN A 196 14.94 1.88 11.57
N LYS A 197 14.53 2.76 10.64
CA LYS A 197 13.35 3.60 10.81
C LYS A 197 12.10 2.73 10.86
N GLN A 198 11.26 2.90 11.87
CA GLN A 198 10.02 2.13 11.97
C GLN A 198 9.04 2.53 10.87
N TYR A 199 8.19 1.59 10.43
CA TYR A 199 7.23 1.82 9.35
C TYR A 199 6.24 2.94 9.72
N TRP A 200 5.81 2.95 10.99
CA TRP A 200 4.74 3.82 11.49
C TRP A 200 5.24 4.71 12.64
N PRO A 201 4.60 5.87 12.87
CA PRO A 201 5.14 6.95 13.71
C PRO A 201 5.54 6.55 15.13
N GLN A 202 4.81 5.62 15.74
CA GLN A 202 5.04 5.13 17.10
C GLN A 202 5.38 3.62 17.12
N ALA A 203 5.95 3.10 16.04
CA ALA A 203 6.26 1.68 15.88
C ALA A 203 5.03 0.77 16.03
N GLN A 204 3.89 1.19 15.48
CA GLN A 204 2.68 0.37 15.37
C GLN A 204 2.94 -0.90 14.56
N GLU A 205 2.06 -1.90 14.70
CA GLU A 205 2.19 -3.17 13.98
C GLU A 205 1.76 -3.07 12.50
N GLY A 206 1.03 -2.02 12.14
CA GLY A 206 0.49 -1.78 10.81
C GLY A 206 -0.22 -0.44 10.75
N ALA A 207 -0.76 -0.11 9.57
CA ALA A 207 -1.69 0.99 9.40
C ALA A 207 -3.02 0.50 8.80
N ALA A 208 -4.08 1.28 8.96
CA ALA A 208 -5.36 1.05 8.30
C ALA A 208 -5.91 2.35 7.72
N LEU A 209 -6.51 2.25 6.54
CA LEU A 209 -7.18 3.37 5.88
C LEU A 209 -8.67 3.06 5.78
N LEU A 210 -9.49 4.00 6.26
CA LEU A 210 -10.94 3.97 6.14
C LEU A 210 -11.33 4.92 5.00
N SER A 211 -12.04 4.41 4.00
CA SER A 211 -12.52 5.22 2.89
C SER A 211 -13.97 4.95 2.53
N HIS A 212 -14.61 5.98 1.99
CA HIS A 212 -15.98 5.93 1.54
C HIS A 212 -16.10 6.54 0.14
N SER A 213 -16.56 5.74 -0.81
CA SER A 213 -16.95 6.24 -2.13
C SER A 213 -18.36 6.85 -2.04
N VAL A 214 -18.50 8.10 -2.47
CA VAL A 214 -19.78 8.82 -2.57
C VAL A 214 -20.23 8.76 -4.03
N ASP A 215 -20.86 7.66 -4.41
CA ASP A 215 -21.36 7.38 -5.75
C ASP A 215 -22.83 7.78 -5.89
N ASP A 216 -23.69 7.16 -5.09
CA ASP A 216 -25.13 7.44 -5.06
C ASP A 216 -25.51 8.03 -3.70
N LEU A 217 -26.15 9.20 -3.73
CA LEU A 217 -26.74 9.84 -2.55
C LEU A 217 -28.25 9.70 -2.51
N GLN A 218 -28.87 9.33 -3.64
CA GLN A 218 -30.31 9.08 -3.73
C GLN A 218 -30.59 7.61 -4.06
N LYS A 219 -31.33 6.89 -3.20
CA LYS A 219 -31.72 5.51 -3.44
C LYS A 219 -32.97 5.39 -4.30
N TRP A 220 -33.86 6.37 -4.19
CA TRP A 220 -35.13 6.37 -4.90
C TRP A 220 -35.44 7.77 -5.41
N ASN A 221 -35.59 7.91 -6.73
CA ASN A 221 -36.41 9.00 -7.27
C ASN A 221 -37.84 8.51 -7.53
N TYR A 222 -38.84 9.40 -7.52
CA TYR A 222 -40.24 9.04 -7.79
C TYR A 222 -40.41 8.29 -9.12
N SER A 223 -39.62 8.62 -10.14
CA SER A 223 -39.56 7.91 -11.43
C SER A 223 -39.00 6.47 -11.32
N GLU A 224 -38.00 6.24 -10.48
CA GLU A 224 -37.34 4.94 -10.27
C GLU A 224 -38.16 3.99 -9.38
N LEU A 225 -38.95 4.55 -8.47
CA LEU A 225 -39.97 3.81 -7.72
C LEU A 225 -40.98 3.13 -8.65
N PHE A 226 -41.39 3.78 -9.73
CA PHE A 226 -42.28 3.18 -10.74
C PHE A 226 -41.57 2.18 -11.66
N LEU A 227 -40.30 2.41 -12.02
CA LEU A 227 -39.52 1.52 -12.88
C LEU A 227 -39.01 0.24 -12.16
N SER A 228 -38.80 0.32 -10.84
CA SER A 228 -38.33 -0.79 -10.01
C SER A 228 -39.36 -1.91 -9.78
N VAL A 229 -40.57 -1.78 -10.32
CA VAL A 229 -41.58 -2.86 -10.37
C VAL A 229 -41.04 -4.07 -11.15
N GLY A 230 -40.27 -3.83 -12.22
CA GLY A 230 -39.64 -4.91 -13.00
C GLY A 230 -38.56 -5.66 -12.24
N SER A 231 -37.73 -4.97 -11.46
CA SER A 231 -36.72 -5.60 -10.59
C SER A 231 -37.34 -6.33 -9.41
N ASP A 232 -38.42 -5.80 -8.84
CA ASP A 232 -39.17 -6.48 -7.77
C ASP A 232 -39.83 -7.75 -8.31
N LEU A 233 -40.40 -7.72 -9.51
CA LEU A 233 -40.91 -8.91 -10.21
C LEU A 233 -39.79 -9.93 -10.46
N ALA A 234 -38.63 -9.49 -10.93
CA ALA A 234 -37.47 -10.38 -11.10
C ALA A 234 -37.00 -11.01 -9.77
N MET A 235 -37.01 -10.25 -8.67
CA MET A 235 -36.70 -10.75 -7.31
C MET A 235 -37.76 -11.70 -6.76
N LEU A 236 -39.03 -11.50 -7.14
CA LEU A 236 -40.16 -12.39 -6.84
C LEU A 236 -39.96 -13.75 -7.54
N PHE A 237 -39.62 -13.72 -8.83
CA PHE A 237 -39.38 -14.92 -9.63
C PHE A 237 -38.06 -15.63 -9.28
N SER A 238 -37.05 -14.92 -8.76
CA SER A 238 -35.81 -15.51 -8.25
C SER A 238 -35.91 -16.00 -6.80
N LEU A 239 -37.11 -16.05 -6.21
CA LEU A 239 -37.37 -16.49 -4.82
C LEU A 239 -36.54 -15.75 -3.75
N SER A 240 -36.11 -14.52 -4.04
CA SER A 240 -35.25 -13.70 -3.18
C SER A 240 -36.07 -12.91 -2.15
N TRP A 241 -36.98 -13.59 -1.45
CA TRP A 241 -38.04 -13.01 -0.60
C TRP A 241 -37.54 -12.05 0.49
N ARG A 242 -36.36 -12.32 1.08
CA ARG A 242 -35.78 -11.42 2.10
C ARG A 242 -35.36 -10.07 1.52
N GLN A 243 -34.79 -10.04 0.32
CA GLN A 243 -34.42 -8.80 -0.36
C GLN A 243 -35.64 -8.10 -0.95
N LEU A 244 -36.62 -8.84 -1.44
CA LEU A 244 -37.90 -8.27 -1.89
C LEU A 244 -38.61 -7.55 -0.73
N LEU A 245 -38.72 -8.18 0.44
CA LEU A 245 -39.32 -7.55 1.62
C LEU A 245 -38.50 -6.35 2.13
N HIS A 246 -37.18 -6.40 2.05
CA HIS A 246 -36.31 -5.26 2.39
C HIS A 246 -36.44 -4.12 1.37
N SER A 247 -36.50 -4.42 0.07
CA SER A 247 -36.75 -3.46 -1.02
C SER A 247 -38.09 -2.77 -0.81
N ILE A 248 -39.18 -3.55 -0.66
CA ILE A 248 -40.52 -3.05 -0.40
C ILE A 248 -40.58 -2.22 0.89
N GLY A 249 -39.99 -2.72 1.99
CA GLY A 249 -39.91 -1.98 3.25
C GLY A 249 -39.14 -0.67 3.13
N SER A 250 -38.06 -0.64 2.35
CA SER A 250 -37.27 0.57 2.08
C SER A 250 -38.04 1.59 1.23
N LYS A 251 -38.82 1.13 0.23
CA LYS A 251 -39.71 1.98 -0.58
C LYS A 251 -40.85 2.57 0.25
N PHE A 252 -41.48 1.76 1.09
CA PHE A 252 -42.50 2.25 2.03
C PHE A 252 -41.93 3.26 3.01
N ARG A 253 -40.74 3.01 3.56
CA ARG A 253 -40.08 3.96 4.47
C ARG A 253 -39.77 5.28 3.77
N PHE A 254 -39.25 5.26 2.54
CA PHE A 254 -39.03 6.47 1.75
C PHE A 254 -40.33 7.24 1.50
N LEU A 255 -41.39 6.55 1.06
CA LEU A 255 -42.71 7.14 0.79
C LEU A 255 -43.37 7.79 2.02
N PHE A 256 -43.10 7.28 3.23
CA PHE A 256 -43.71 7.78 4.47
C PHE A 256 -42.82 8.71 5.29
N THR A 257 -41.49 8.68 5.13
CA THR A 257 -40.56 9.42 6.01
C THR A 257 -39.64 10.39 5.27
N ASN A 258 -39.60 10.36 3.93
CA ASN A 258 -38.69 11.14 3.10
C ASN A 258 -37.20 11.02 3.51
N VAL A 259 -36.85 9.94 4.24
CA VAL A 259 -35.48 9.65 4.66
C VAL A 259 -34.75 9.08 3.46
N GLU A 260 -33.73 9.80 3.01
CA GLU A 260 -32.85 9.35 1.96
C GLU A 260 -31.88 8.31 2.51
N LEU A 261 -31.98 7.08 2.02
CA LEU A 261 -31.31 5.93 2.64
C LEU A 261 -29.82 5.90 2.37
N TYR A 262 -29.37 6.56 1.30
CA TYR A 262 -27.96 6.68 0.96
C TYR A 262 -27.29 7.91 1.61
N TRP A 263 -28.07 8.82 2.21
CA TRP A 263 -27.54 9.96 2.97
C TRP A 263 -27.14 9.56 4.40
N ASN A 264 -26.01 8.86 4.55
CA ASN A 264 -25.56 8.28 5.82
C ASN A 264 -24.19 8.79 6.32
N PHE A 265 -23.82 10.01 5.94
CA PHE A 265 -22.59 10.68 6.39
C PHE A 265 -22.50 10.76 7.92
N ALA A 266 -23.60 11.11 8.59
CA ALA A 266 -23.65 11.25 10.04
C ALA A 266 -23.40 9.91 10.76
N GLU A 267 -23.95 8.82 10.24
CA GLU A 267 -23.78 7.49 10.83
C GLU A 267 -22.34 6.98 10.74
N TYR A 268 -21.65 7.22 9.62
CA TYR A 268 -20.23 6.89 9.49
C TYR A 268 -19.38 7.72 10.45
N ARG A 269 -19.59 9.05 10.45
CA ARG A 269 -18.88 9.98 11.35
C ARG A 269 -19.04 9.60 12.81
N GLN A 270 -20.28 9.33 13.27
CA GLN A 270 -20.55 8.95 14.65
C GLN A 270 -19.77 7.68 15.04
N LEU A 271 -19.79 6.64 14.20
CA LEU A 271 -19.08 5.38 14.48
C LEU A 271 -17.55 5.58 14.55
N GLU A 272 -17.01 6.44 13.69
CA GLU A 272 -15.58 6.75 13.64
C GLU A 272 -15.14 7.63 14.82
N GLU A 273 -15.93 8.64 15.17
CA GLU A 273 -15.71 9.50 16.34
C GLU A 273 -15.72 8.67 17.64
N ASP A 274 -16.71 7.78 17.81
CA ASP A 274 -16.79 6.85 18.95
C ASP A 274 -15.54 5.94 19.04
N ALA A 275 -14.95 5.60 17.88
CA ALA A 275 -13.73 4.82 17.81
C ALA A 275 -12.46 5.65 18.00
N GLY A 276 -12.51 6.97 17.76
CA GLY A 276 -11.37 7.90 17.76
C GLY A 276 -10.62 7.91 16.42
N PHE A 277 -11.30 7.61 15.32
CA PHE A 277 -10.72 7.49 13.98
C PHE A 277 -11.26 8.53 13.00
N ARG A 278 -10.59 8.65 11.86
CA ARG A 278 -10.97 9.52 10.75
C ARG A 278 -10.84 8.75 9.45
N SER A 279 -11.62 9.15 8.46
CA SER A 279 -11.69 8.52 7.15
C SER A 279 -11.57 9.56 6.03
N VAL A 280 -11.59 9.08 4.79
CA VAL A 280 -11.74 9.92 3.60
C VAL A 280 -13.07 9.65 2.90
N PHE A 281 -13.73 10.70 2.43
CA PHE A 281 -14.88 10.63 1.55
C PHE A 281 -14.45 11.06 0.14
N TYR A 282 -14.53 10.15 -0.83
CA TYR A 282 -14.26 10.47 -2.22
C TYR A 282 -15.54 10.92 -2.91
N ILE A 283 -15.56 12.18 -3.34
CA ILE A 283 -16.74 12.85 -3.91
C ILE A 283 -16.45 13.23 -5.36
N ALA A 284 -17.46 13.04 -6.23
CA ALA A 284 -17.39 13.37 -7.63
C ALA A 284 -17.84 14.83 -7.87
N PRO A 285 -17.18 15.57 -8.76
CA PRO A 285 -17.50 16.98 -9.01
C PRO A 285 -18.73 17.17 -9.91
N GLU A 286 -19.12 16.15 -10.66
CA GLU A 286 -20.12 16.26 -11.73
C GLU A 286 -21.09 15.08 -11.68
N LYS A 287 -22.37 15.36 -11.93
CA LYS A 287 -23.41 14.36 -12.12
C LYS A 287 -23.24 13.66 -13.45
N ASN A 288 -23.34 12.33 -13.48
CA ASN A 288 -23.28 11.53 -14.71
C ASN A 288 -24.08 10.22 -14.55
N GLU A 289 -23.85 9.23 -15.42
CA GLU A 289 -24.55 7.94 -15.35
C GLU A 289 -24.18 7.08 -14.12
N TYR A 290 -23.06 7.39 -13.45
CA TYR A 290 -22.56 6.69 -12.26
C TYR A 290 -22.74 7.50 -10.97
N ILE A 291 -23.03 8.80 -11.08
CA ILE A 291 -23.09 9.75 -9.98
C ILE A 291 -24.45 10.44 -10.03
N ASN A 292 -25.28 10.26 -9.01
CA ASN A 292 -26.68 10.72 -9.06
C ASN A 292 -26.97 12.07 -8.39
N TYR A 293 -25.97 12.70 -7.79
CA TYR A 293 -26.06 14.01 -7.12
C TYR A 293 -25.33 15.11 -7.88
N ASN A 294 -25.61 16.38 -7.53
CA ASN A 294 -24.84 17.53 -7.98
C ASN A 294 -23.96 18.02 -6.84
N LEU A 295 -22.72 18.38 -7.15
CA LEU A 295 -21.79 18.92 -6.17
C LEU A 295 -22.35 20.20 -5.53
N ASP A 296 -22.97 21.09 -6.31
CA ASP A 296 -23.51 22.39 -5.86
C ASP A 296 -24.74 22.29 -4.92
N ASP A 297 -25.19 21.08 -4.58
CA ASP A 297 -26.28 20.88 -3.62
C ASP A 297 -25.90 21.45 -2.24
N ALA A 298 -26.74 22.34 -1.70
CA ALA A 298 -26.47 23.03 -0.44
C ALA A 298 -26.30 22.06 0.74
N ASP A 299 -27.08 20.98 0.77
CA ASP A 299 -27.02 19.99 1.84
C ASP A 299 -25.68 19.21 1.74
N LEU A 300 -25.23 18.92 0.52
CA LEU A 300 -23.95 18.22 0.30
C LEU A 300 -22.77 19.13 0.64
N GLN A 301 -22.85 20.43 0.31
CA GLN A 301 -21.85 21.41 0.72
C GLN A 301 -21.74 21.50 2.25
N GLU A 302 -22.87 21.44 2.95
CA GLU A 302 -22.87 21.43 4.41
C GLU A 302 -22.19 20.17 4.94
N GLU A 303 -22.50 18.98 4.40
CA GLU A 303 -21.81 17.74 4.79
C GLU A 303 -20.30 17.81 4.53
N ILE A 304 -19.85 18.30 3.36
CA ILE A 304 -18.42 18.48 3.04
C ILE A 304 -17.72 19.39 4.06
N GLN A 305 -18.37 20.49 4.44
CA GLN A 305 -17.85 21.38 5.49
C GLN A 305 -17.79 20.69 6.84
N GLN A 306 -18.82 19.92 7.19
CA GLN A 306 -18.85 19.18 8.44
C GLN A 306 -17.76 18.11 8.49
N LEU A 307 -17.60 17.29 7.43
CA LEU A 307 -16.52 16.30 7.28
C LEU A 307 -15.15 16.93 7.56
N THR A 308 -14.87 18.06 6.89
CA THR A 308 -13.62 18.81 7.04
C THR A 308 -13.44 19.35 8.46
N ARG A 309 -14.49 19.89 9.09
CA ARG A 309 -14.43 20.41 10.49
C ARG A 309 -14.15 19.30 11.50
N THR A 310 -14.68 18.10 11.27
CA THR A 310 -14.43 16.91 12.10
C THR A 310 -13.10 16.22 11.80
N GLY A 311 -12.29 16.76 10.88
CA GLY A 311 -10.95 16.27 10.56
C GLY A 311 -10.90 15.10 9.57
N HIS A 312 -12.03 14.71 8.96
CA HIS A 312 -12.05 13.74 7.87
C HIS A 312 -11.49 14.40 6.60
N ASP A 313 -10.92 13.57 5.73
CA ASP A 313 -10.42 14.05 4.44
C ASP A 313 -11.53 13.97 3.37
N VAL A 314 -11.42 14.81 2.35
CA VAL A 314 -12.30 14.80 1.18
C VAL A 314 -11.42 14.73 -0.06
N GLY A 315 -11.62 13.68 -0.85
CA GLY A 315 -10.87 13.36 -2.06
C GLY A 315 -11.73 13.42 -3.32
N LEU A 316 -11.07 13.36 -4.48
CA LEU A 316 -11.74 13.36 -5.78
C LEU A 316 -12.10 11.91 -6.19
N LEU A 317 -13.39 11.66 -6.36
CA LEU A 317 -13.89 10.44 -7.00
C LEU A 317 -13.93 10.62 -8.51
N LEU A 318 -13.25 9.71 -9.21
CA LEU A 318 -13.18 9.67 -10.65
C LEU A 318 -14.17 8.61 -11.15
N ALA A 319 -15.21 9.05 -11.84
CA ALA A 319 -16.15 8.14 -12.48
C ALA A 319 -15.46 7.36 -13.62
N PRO A 320 -15.97 6.17 -13.98
CA PRO A 320 -15.44 5.38 -15.09
C PRO A 320 -16.03 5.82 -16.45
N ASP A 321 -16.44 7.08 -16.56
CA ASP A 321 -16.70 7.67 -17.88
C ASP A 321 -15.38 7.70 -18.67
N LYS A 322 -15.43 7.84 -20.00
CA LYS A 322 -14.23 7.88 -20.88
C LYS A 322 -13.87 9.34 -21.18
N PRO A 323 -13.26 10.08 -20.25
CA PRO A 323 -13.18 11.51 -20.30
C PRO A 323 -11.91 11.92 -21.05
N THR A 324 -11.91 13.13 -21.57
CA THR A 324 -10.68 13.71 -22.11
C THR A 324 -9.73 14.13 -20.98
N ARG A 325 -8.47 14.38 -21.33
CA ARG A 325 -7.48 14.92 -20.37
C ARG A 325 -7.98 16.23 -19.73
N ASP A 326 -8.57 17.10 -20.54
CA ASP A 326 -8.97 18.44 -20.11
C ASP A 326 -10.17 18.38 -19.15
N GLU A 327 -11.06 17.40 -19.32
CA GLU A 327 -12.14 17.10 -18.38
C GLU A 327 -11.60 16.65 -17.03
N PHE A 328 -10.66 15.70 -16.99
CA PHE A 328 -10.01 15.26 -15.75
C PHE A 328 -9.32 16.41 -15.00
N VAL A 329 -8.59 17.26 -15.72
CA VAL A 329 -7.95 18.44 -15.13
C VAL A 329 -9.00 19.39 -14.57
N SER A 330 -10.08 19.65 -15.31
CA SER A 330 -11.18 20.52 -14.85
C SER A 330 -11.82 19.99 -13.58
N ARG A 331 -12.12 18.67 -13.53
CA ARG A 331 -12.64 17.98 -12.33
C ARG A 331 -11.75 18.16 -11.10
N LYS A 332 -10.43 18.00 -11.28
CA LYS A 332 -9.45 18.27 -10.21
C LYS A 332 -9.50 19.72 -9.75
N GLN A 333 -9.54 20.68 -10.68
CA GLN A 333 -9.56 22.11 -10.34
C GLN A 333 -10.83 22.53 -9.61
N ILE A 334 -11.99 22.01 -10.01
CA ILE A 334 -13.28 22.24 -9.32
C ILE A 334 -13.17 21.80 -7.85
N MET A 335 -12.73 20.57 -7.61
CA MET A 335 -12.59 20.04 -6.25
C MET A 335 -11.56 20.82 -5.42
N LEU A 336 -10.41 21.18 -6.00
CA LEU A 336 -9.39 21.97 -5.29
C LEU A 336 -9.92 23.35 -4.88
N HIS A 337 -10.64 24.03 -5.78
CA HIS A 337 -11.22 25.34 -5.51
C HIS A 337 -12.26 25.27 -4.39
N GLN A 338 -13.15 24.27 -4.46
CA GLN A 338 -14.22 24.10 -3.49
C GLN A 338 -13.68 23.73 -2.10
N LEU A 339 -12.71 22.81 -2.02
CA LEU A 339 -12.10 22.37 -0.77
C LEU A 339 -11.04 23.33 -0.23
N ARG A 340 -10.64 24.34 -1.03
CA ARG A 340 -9.55 25.28 -0.71
C ARG A 340 -8.24 24.55 -0.36
N LYS A 341 -7.89 23.55 -1.17
CA LYS A 341 -6.67 22.75 -1.04
C LYS A 341 -5.77 22.96 -2.26
N ASP A 342 -4.46 22.81 -2.07
CA ASP A 342 -3.47 22.84 -3.16
C ASP A 342 -3.29 21.48 -3.85
N GLN A 343 -3.56 20.41 -3.11
CA GLN A 343 -3.45 19.03 -3.56
C GLN A 343 -4.66 18.22 -3.12
N ILE A 344 -4.95 17.16 -3.86
CA ILE A 344 -6.08 16.27 -3.59
C ILE A 344 -5.71 14.82 -3.93
N GLY A 345 -6.21 13.90 -3.11
CA GLY A 345 -6.17 12.47 -3.37
C GLY A 345 -7.24 12.06 -4.37
N ILE A 346 -6.99 10.99 -5.13
CA ILE A 346 -7.94 10.47 -6.11
C ILE A 346 -8.35 9.01 -5.81
N ARG A 347 -9.55 8.66 -6.28
CA ARG A 347 -10.09 7.30 -6.30
C ARG A 347 -10.79 7.04 -7.62
N GLN A 348 -10.41 5.99 -8.33
CA GLN A 348 -11.20 5.48 -9.44
C GLN A 348 -12.38 4.67 -8.92
N LEU A 349 -13.61 5.11 -9.23
CA LEU A 349 -14.83 4.40 -8.88
C LEU A 349 -14.80 2.98 -9.46
N HIS A 350 -15.21 2.00 -8.64
CA HIS A 350 -15.18 0.56 -8.95
C HIS A 350 -13.80 -0.02 -9.31
N TYR A 351 -12.70 0.69 -9.02
CA TYR A 351 -11.32 0.23 -9.27
C TYR A 351 -11.05 -0.15 -10.74
N ARG A 352 -11.74 0.50 -11.68
CA ARG A 352 -11.60 0.27 -13.13
C ARG A 352 -10.37 1.01 -13.68
N SER A 353 -9.19 0.49 -13.38
CA SER A 353 -7.92 1.11 -13.75
C SER A 353 -7.29 0.44 -14.98
N SER A 354 -7.64 0.91 -16.18
CA SER A 354 -6.95 0.55 -17.43
C SER A 354 -5.60 1.29 -17.59
N ASP A 355 -4.77 0.87 -18.53
CA ASP A 355 -3.49 1.54 -18.83
C ASP A 355 -3.70 3.02 -19.23
N VAL A 356 -4.80 3.31 -19.94
CA VAL A 356 -5.18 4.68 -20.30
C VAL A 356 -5.55 5.49 -19.06
N MET A 357 -6.31 4.92 -18.13
CA MET A 357 -6.66 5.59 -16.87
C MET A 357 -5.43 5.85 -16.00
N ARG A 358 -4.50 4.90 -15.93
CA ARG A 358 -3.23 5.08 -15.20
C ARG A 358 -2.39 6.23 -15.75
N ASP A 359 -2.33 6.39 -17.08
CA ASP A 359 -1.65 7.53 -17.70
C ASP A 359 -2.36 8.86 -17.40
N LEU A 360 -3.70 8.88 -17.39
CA LEU A 360 -4.47 10.06 -17.00
C LEU A 360 -4.26 10.41 -15.53
N HIS A 361 -4.24 9.44 -14.62
CA HIS A 361 -3.90 9.66 -13.20
C HIS A 361 -2.49 10.25 -13.06
N ASN A 362 -1.53 9.76 -13.84
CA ASN A 362 -0.18 10.32 -13.83
C ASN A 362 -0.17 11.78 -14.28
N LYS A 363 -0.91 12.11 -15.35
CA LYS A 363 -1.05 13.48 -15.86
C LYS A 363 -1.79 14.41 -14.90
N LEU A 364 -2.72 13.90 -14.11
CA LEU A 364 -3.41 14.66 -13.06
C LEU A 364 -2.45 15.09 -11.94
N GLY A 365 -1.42 14.29 -11.65
CA GLY A 365 -0.48 14.51 -10.56
C GLY A 365 -1.20 14.73 -9.22
N PRO A 366 -1.97 13.74 -8.71
CA PRO A 366 -2.61 13.84 -7.39
C PRO A 366 -1.57 13.82 -6.27
N SER A 367 -1.95 14.14 -5.03
CA SER A 367 -1.07 13.88 -3.88
C SER A 367 -0.86 12.37 -3.68
N HIS A 368 -1.94 11.63 -3.84
CA HIS A 368 -1.98 10.18 -3.71
C HIS A 368 -3.17 9.61 -4.50
N SER A 369 -3.12 8.32 -4.77
CA SER A 369 -4.23 7.57 -5.36
C SER A 369 -4.50 6.36 -4.48
N GLN A 370 -5.78 6.07 -4.29
CA GLN A 370 -6.23 4.84 -3.65
C GLN A 370 -7.07 4.01 -4.64
N SER A 371 -6.69 4.05 -5.91
CA SER A 371 -7.46 3.51 -7.04
C SER A 371 -7.15 2.04 -7.36
N THR A 372 -6.23 1.43 -6.61
CA THR A 372 -5.81 0.05 -6.80
C THR A 372 -6.46 -0.88 -5.78
N ALA A 373 -7.40 -1.69 -6.26
CA ALA A 373 -7.93 -2.83 -5.54
C ALA A 373 -8.32 -3.94 -6.53
N ARG A 374 -8.46 -5.14 -5.98
CA ARG A 374 -9.07 -6.26 -6.69
C ARG A 374 -10.58 -6.06 -6.78
N ARG A 375 -11.17 -6.30 -7.94
CA ARG A 375 -12.59 -5.99 -8.19
C ARG A 375 -13.53 -7.09 -7.69
N ASP A 376 -13.17 -8.34 -7.92
CA ASP A 376 -14.10 -9.46 -7.73
C ASP A 376 -13.95 -10.13 -6.36
N THR A 377 -12.72 -10.23 -5.87
CA THR A 377 -12.42 -10.88 -4.59
C THR A 377 -11.41 -10.06 -3.80
N PRO A 378 -11.47 -10.07 -2.45
CA PRO A 378 -10.48 -9.33 -1.67
C PRO A 378 -9.08 -9.91 -1.86
N GLY A 379 -8.08 -9.06 -1.70
CA GLY A 379 -6.68 -9.45 -1.84
C GLY A 379 -5.74 -8.30 -2.16
N PHE A 380 -4.46 -8.63 -2.25
CA PHE A 380 -3.38 -7.68 -2.50
C PHE A 380 -3.10 -7.61 -4.00
N VAL A 381 -3.40 -6.46 -4.63
CA VAL A 381 -3.03 -6.23 -6.04
C VAL A 381 -1.51 -6.22 -6.14
N SER A 382 -0.98 -6.98 -7.10
CA SER A 382 0.47 -7.19 -7.26
C SER A 382 1.18 -7.66 -5.99
N GLY A 383 0.45 -8.20 -4.99
CA GLY A 383 1.01 -8.66 -3.73
C GLY A 383 1.62 -7.56 -2.86
N ILE A 384 1.19 -6.31 -3.02
CA ILE A 384 1.71 -5.14 -2.29
C ILE A 384 0.74 -4.75 -1.18
N SER A 385 1.25 -4.54 0.04
CA SER A 385 0.46 -3.96 1.14
C SER A 385 1.04 -2.66 1.71
N VAL A 386 2.13 -2.14 1.18
CA VAL A 386 2.74 -0.86 1.58
C VAL A 386 2.52 0.25 0.54
N PRO A 387 2.62 1.54 0.93
CA PRO A 387 2.63 2.63 -0.03
C PRO A 387 3.80 2.52 -1.01
N TYR A 388 3.54 2.79 -2.28
CA TYR A 388 4.57 2.81 -3.32
C TYR A 388 4.27 3.89 -4.35
N GLN A 389 5.28 4.29 -5.13
CA GLN A 389 5.09 5.23 -6.24
C GLN A 389 5.08 4.42 -7.54
N PRO A 390 3.93 4.27 -8.23
CA PRO A 390 3.85 3.43 -9.42
C PRO A 390 4.91 3.77 -10.47
N TRP A 391 5.31 2.75 -11.23
CA TRP A 391 6.15 2.91 -12.42
C TRP A 391 5.27 2.99 -13.66
N ILE A 392 5.24 4.16 -14.31
CA ILE A 392 4.38 4.46 -15.46
C ILE A 392 5.23 5.17 -16.52
N GLY A 393 5.14 4.71 -17.78
CA GLY A 393 5.85 5.35 -18.90
C GLY A 393 7.37 5.30 -18.80
N GLY A 394 7.94 4.33 -18.07
CA GLY A 394 9.39 4.20 -17.88
C GLY A 394 9.96 5.08 -16.76
N LEU A 395 9.11 5.70 -15.94
CA LEU A 395 9.52 6.54 -14.84
C LEU A 395 8.69 6.26 -13.57
N LYS A 396 9.31 6.52 -12.42
CA LYS A 396 8.61 6.58 -11.13
C LYS A 396 7.70 7.81 -11.10
N THR A 397 6.47 7.63 -10.66
CA THR A 397 5.52 8.72 -10.44
C THR A 397 5.92 9.62 -9.26
N ASN A 398 5.36 10.83 -9.20
CA ASN A 398 5.57 11.79 -8.11
C ASN A 398 4.52 11.68 -6.99
N TRP A 399 3.66 10.67 -7.06
CA TRP A 399 2.52 10.48 -6.16
C TRP A 399 2.50 9.05 -5.65
N TRP A 400 1.84 8.83 -4.52
CA TRP A 400 1.78 7.53 -3.85
C TRP A 400 0.51 6.78 -4.19
N GLU A 401 0.62 5.51 -4.54
CA GLU A 401 -0.49 4.57 -4.55
C GLU A 401 -0.63 3.93 -3.17
N LEU A 402 -1.86 3.92 -2.68
CA LEU A 402 -2.23 3.36 -1.39
C LEU A 402 -3.08 2.10 -1.61
N PRO A 403 -2.72 0.96 -1.01
CA PRO A 403 -3.40 -0.30 -1.26
C PRO A 403 -4.80 -0.32 -0.64
N THR A 404 -5.78 -0.78 -1.40
CA THR A 404 -7.10 -1.16 -0.87
C THR A 404 -7.30 -2.66 -1.02
N VAL A 405 -7.55 -3.32 0.11
CA VAL A 405 -7.56 -4.79 0.20
C VAL A 405 -8.97 -5.34 0.24
N TYR A 406 -9.89 -4.60 0.85
CA TYR A 406 -11.26 -5.02 1.08
C TYR A 406 -12.24 -3.90 0.76
N HIS A 407 -13.28 -4.20 -0.02
CA HIS A 407 -14.36 -3.25 -0.26
C HIS A 407 -15.75 -3.90 -0.33
N ASP A 408 -16.79 -3.08 -0.33
CA ASP A 408 -18.19 -3.52 -0.26
C ASP A 408 -18.62 -4.47 -1.38
N ALA A 409 -18.08 -4.33 -2.60
CA ALA A 409 -18.43 -5.24 -3.70
C ALA A 409 -18.02 -6.69 -3.41
N HIS A 410 -16.98 -6.93 -2.60
CA HIS A 410 -16.58 -8.27 -2.17
C HIS A 410 -17.62 -8.98 -1.30
N LEU A 411 -18.59 -8.23 -0.77
CA LEU A 411 -19.72 -8.77 -0.02
C LEU A 411 -20.80 -9.32 -0.95
N ARG A 412 -20.78 -8.99 -2.24
CA ARG A 412 -21.77 -9.40 -3.24
C ARG A 412 -21.30 -10.69 -3.93
N VAL A 413 -22.10 -11.76 -3.82
CA VAL A 413 -21.88 -13.05 -4.49
C VAL A 413 -22.56 -13.09 -5.86
N GLY A 414 -23.52 -12.19 -6.08
CA GLY A 414 -24.21 -11.97 -7.34
C GLY A 414 -25.15 -10.78 -7.19
N ARG A 415 -25.92 -10.49 -8.24
CA ARG A 415 -26.81 -9.31 -8.29
C ARG A 415 -27.78 -9.21 -7.10
N TYR A 416 -28.20 -10.36 -6.56
CA TYR A 416 -29.20 -10.47 -5.50
C TYR A 416 -28.71 -11.33 -4.32
N LYS A 417 -27.40 -11.52 -4.14
CA LYS A 417 -26.91 -12.35 -3.04
C LYS A 417 -25.71 -11.70 -2.38
N THR A 418 -25.77 -11.58 -1.07
CA THR A 418 -24.66 -11.13 -0.25
C THR A 418 -24.11 -12.29 0.59
N LEU A 419 -22.83 -12.20 0.94
CA LEU A 419 -22.20 -13.11 1.91
C LEU A 419 -22.92 -13.02 3.26
N GLN A 420 -22.82 -14.06 4.08
CA GLN A 420 -23.32 -14.00 5.44
C GLN A 420 -22.38 -13.15 6.31
N LEU A 421 -22.92 -12.45 7.32
CA LEU A 421 -22.14 -11.57 8.20
C LEU A 421 -20.91 -12.28 8.82
N GLU A 422 -21.05 -13.51 9.29
CA GLU A 422 -19.92 -14.23 9.90
C GLU A 422 -18.83 -14.58 8.89
N GLN A 423 -19.19 -14.87 7.65
CA GLN A 423 -18.22 -15.06 6.56
C GLN A 423 -17.53 -13.73 6.22
N ALA A 424 -18.27 -12.63 6.14
CA ALA A 424 -17.73 -11.30 5.88
C ALA A 424 -16.73 -10.88 6.99
N LYS A 425 -17.09 -11.07 8.27
CA LYS A 425 -16.18 -10.83 9.40
C LYS A 425 -14.92 -11.68 9.33
N HIS A 426 -15.05 -12.96 8.98
CA HIS A 426 -13.91 -13.86 8.86
C HIS A 426 -12.95 -13.41 7.76
N LEU A 427 -13.47 -13.03 6.58
CA LEU A 427 -12.65 -12.48 5.50
C LEU A 427 -11.96 -11.18 5.91
N LEU A 428 -12.70 -10.22 6.46
CA LEU A 428 -12.14 -8.96 6.92
C LEU A 428 -10.99 -9.18 7.92
N LYS A 429 -11.21 -10.03 8.93
CA LYS A 429 -10.18 -10.37 9.92
C LYS A 429 -8.98 -11.06 9.28
N LYS A 430 -9.19 -11.98 8.34
CA LYS A 430 -8.12 -12.68 7.62
C LYS A 430 -7.18 -11.70 6.91
N TYR A 431 -7.72 -10.78 6.12
CA TYR A 431 -6.90 -9.80 5.37
C TYR A 431 -6.27 -8.75 6.27
N PHE A 432 -6.98 -8.31 7.32
CA PHE A 432 -6.40 -7.44 8.35
C PHE A 432 -5.16 -8.09 8.97
N GLN A 433 -5.26 -9.35 9.41
CA GLN A 433 -4.12 -10.08 9.98
C GLN A 433 -2.99 -10.31 8.96
N ALA A 434 -3.32 -10.54 7.68
CA ALA A 434 -2.32 -10.70 6.63
C ALA A 434 -1.52 -9.41 6.41
N ALA A 435 -2.18 -8.24 6.40
CA ALA A 435 -1.52 -6.94 6.32
C ALA A 435 -0.63 -6.68 7.55
N LEU A 436 -1.14 -6.90 8.77
CA LEU A 436 -0.36 -6.69 10.00
C LEU A 436 0.88 -7.59 10.09
N ARG A 437 0.79 -8.84 9.62
CA ARG A 437 1.95 -9.77 9.61
C ARG A 437 3.14 -9.22 8.83
N THR A 438 2.89 -8.36 7.85
CA THR A 438 3.92 -7.74 7.00
C THR A 438 4.14 -6.25 7.30
N ARG A 439 3.52 -5.74 8.39
CA ARG A 439 3.54 -4.33 8.77
C ARG A 439 2.95 -3.37 7.73
N GLY A 440 2.09 -3.88 6.86
CA GLY A 440 1.47 -3.12 5.79
C GLY A 440 0.26 -2.28 6.21
N VAL A 441 -0.42 -1.78 5.19
CA VAL A 441 -1.65 -0.99 5.24
C VAL A 441 -2.84 -1.87 4.91
N PHE A 442 -3.82 -1.92 5.81
CA PHE A 442 -5.13 -2.50 5.55
C PHE A 442 -6.09 -1.41 5.07
N GLY A 443 -6.29 -1.28 3.76
CA GLY A 443 -7.30 -0.38 3.19
C GLY A 443 -8.69 -1.01 3.14
N LEU A 444 -9.66 -0.37 3.78
CA LEU A 444 -11.08 -0.73 3.80
C LEU A 444 -11.91 0.37 3.13
N ASP A 445 -12.68 -0.01 2.11
CA ASP A 445 -13.58 0.90 1.40
C ASP A 445 -15.03 0.45 1.48
N LEU A 446 -15.93 1.34 1.90
CA LEU A 446 -17.37 1.07 1.91
C LEU A 446 -18.12 2.27 1.35
N SER A 447 -18.83 2.11 0.23
CA SER A 447 -19.63 3.21 -0.33
C SER A 447 -20.83 3.54 0.55
N LEU A 448 -21.33 4.78 0.45
CA LEU A 448 -22.53 5.21 1.17
C LEU A 448 -23.75 4.38 0.75
N ALA A 449 -23.86 4.05 -0.54
CA ALA A 449 -24.92 3.18 -1.06
C ALA A 449 -24.90 1.79 -0.39
N SER A 450 -23.70 1.22 -0.19
CA SER A 450 -23.53 -0.11 0.40
C SER A 450 -24.07 -0.22 1.82
N TYR A 451 -24.04 0.88 2.58
CA TYR A 451 -24.51 0.92 3.97
C TYR A 451 -26.00 0.59 4.07
N ALA A 452 -26.80 1.00 3.09
CA ALA A 452 -28.23 0.72 3.03
C ALA A 452 -28.58 -0.51 2.19
N ASP A 453 -27.76 -0.83 1.18
CA ASP A 453 -28.01 -1.98 0.30
C ASP A 453 -27.67 -3.33 0.94
N ILE A 454 -26.69 -3.35 1.85
CA ILE A 454 -26.23 -4.56 2.51
C ILE A 454 -26.67 -4.50 3.98
N PRO A 455 -27.66 -5.32 4.40
CA PRO A 455 -28.35 -5.16 5.69
C PRO A 455 -27.48 -5.20 6.95
N TYR A 456 -26.26 -5.72 6.85
CA TYR A 456 -25.34 -5.88 7.98
C TYR A 456 -24.09 -4.98 7.90
N VAL A 457 -23.94 -4.12 6.90
CA VAL A 457 -22.73 -3.29 6.74
C VAL A 457 -22.46 -2.45 7.98
N LYS A 458 -23.47 -1.85 8.60
CA LYS A 458 -23.32 -1.17 9.90
C LYS A 458 -22.66 -2.04 10.97
N LYS A 459 -23.07 -3.31 11.09
CA LYS A 459 -22.50 -4.26 12.06
C LYS A 459 -21.10 -4.70 11.67
N LEU A 460 -20.84 -4.86 10.38
CA LEU A 460 -19.51 -5.21 9.87
C LEU A 460 -18.52 -4.06 10.06
N TYR A 461 -18.95 -2.81 9.83
CA TYR A 461 -18.12 -1.64 10.01
C TYR A 461 -17.78 -1.42 11.48
N ALA A 462 -18.78 -1.48 12.38
CA ALA A 462 -18.53 -1.43 13.82
C ALA A 462 -17.56 -2.55 14.29
N TYR A 463 -17.67 -3.74 13.71
CA TYR A 463 -16.72 -4.83 13.96
C TYR A 463 -15.30 -4.50 13.45
N ALA A 464 -15.19 -3.90 12.26
CA ALA A 464 -13.91 -3.46 11.70
C ALA A 464 -13.25 -2.41 12.61
N LEU A 465 -13.98 -1.37 13.03
CA LEU A 465 -13.46 -0.34 13.94
C LEU A 465 -13.01 -0.94 15.28
N ALA A 466 -13.77 -1.90 15.84
CA ALA A 466 -13.37 -2.61 17.04
C ALA A 466 -12.09 -3.43 16.85
N LEU A 467 -11.92 -4.08 15.69
CA LEU A 467 -10.68 -4.77 15.34
C LEU A 467 -9.50 -3.82 15.22
N LEU A 468 -9.69 -2.65 14.58
CA LEU A 468 -8.66 -1.63 14.44
C LEU A 468 -8.23 -1.06 15.78
N LYS A 469 -9.18 -0.80 16.69
CA LYS A 469 -8.91 -0.29 18.04
C LYS A 469 -8.19 -1.31 18.93
N ALA A 470 -8.46 -2.60 18.71
CA ALA A 470 -7.80 -3.68 19.44
C ALA A 470 -6.39 -4.01 18.88
N GLY A 471 -6.18 -3.84 17.58
CA GLY A 471 -4.86 -3.93 16.97
C GLY A 471 -4.05 -2.68 17.29
N ARG A 472 -2.76 -2.80 17.61
CA ARG A 472 -1.88 -1.64 17.81
C ARG A 472 -1.54 -1.01 16.44
N VAL A 473 -2.55 -0.44 15.78
CA VAL A 473 -2.55 0.00 14.38
C VAL A 473 -2.70 1.52 14.32
N TRP A 474 -1.99 2.14 13.38
CA TRP A 474 -2.19 3.56 13.09
C TRP A 474 -3.34 3.74 12.08
N VAL A 475 -4.33 4.56 12.42
CA VAL A 475 -5.51 4.80 11.56
C VAL A 475 -5.54 6.26 11.10
N PRO A 476 -4.67 6.65 10.13
CA PRO A 476 -4.66 7.99 9.57
C PRO A 476 -5.67 8.17 8.43
N THR A 477 -5.87 9.41 8.02
CA THR A 477 -6.40 9.69 6.67
C THR A 477 -5.33 9.36 5.60
N PRO A 478 -5.72 9.07 4.34
CA PRO A 478 -4.76 8.85 3.26
C PRO A 478 -3.72 9.97 3.08
N ALA A 479 -4.13 11.23 3.18
CA ALA A 479 -3.23 12.38 3.07
C ALA A 479 -2.18 12.41 4.19
N GLU A 480 -2.58 12.10 5.44
CA GLU A 480 -1.65 12.01 6.57
C GLU A 480 -0.68 10.85 6.41
N LEU A 481 -1.15 9.71 5.90
CA LEU A 481 -0.31 8.55 5.64
C LEU A 481 0.78 8.89 4.62
N THR A 482 0.42 9.53 3.50
CA THR A 482 1.40 9.90 2.48
C THR A 482 2.37 10.97 2.98
N ALA A 483 1.86 11.97 3.72
CA ALA A 483 2.70 12.98 4.33
C ALA A 483 3.71 12.38 5.32
N TRP A 484 3.30 11.43 6.15
CA TRP A 484 4.19 10.68 7.03
C TRP A 484 5.25 9.92 6.23
N TRP A 485 4.83 9.18 5.20
CA TRP A 485 5.74 8.35 4.40
C TRP A 485 6.81 9.20 3.72
N ASP A 486 6.42 10.36 3.17
CA ASP A 486 7.33 11.33 2.58
C ASP A 486 8.30 11.93 3.61
N LYS A 487 7.80 12.43 4.75
CA LYS A 487 8.64 13.00 5.81
C LYS A 487 9.64 11.96 6.36
N ARG A 488 9.17 10.74 6.63
CA ARG A 488 10.01 9.61 7.10
C ARG A 488 11.15 9.30 6.13
N ASN A 489 10.88 9.35 4.83
CA ASN A 489 11.89 9.08 3.79
C ASN A 489 12.95 10.19 3.71
N ARG A 490 12.60 11.44 4.08
CA ARG A 490 13.54 12.58 4.09
C ARG A 490 14.44 12.65 5.33
N VAL A 491 14.05 12.04 6.45
CA VAL A 491 14.94 11.92 7.63
C VAL A 491 16.27 11.27 7.23
N THR A 492 17.40 11.86 7.57
CA THR A 492 18.72 11.26 7.29
C THR A 492 19.33 10.73 8.58
N ILE A 493 20.04 9.60 8.47
CA ILE A 493 20.69 8.93 9.59
C ILE A 493 22.14 8.68 9.20
N GLU A 494 23.06 9.17 10.00
CA GLU A 494 24.49 8.93 9.89
C GLU A 494 24.95 8.05 11.05
N GLU A 495 25.54 6.91 10.72
CA GLU A 495 25.99 5.89 11.68
C GLU A 495 27.53 5.99 11.79
N SER A 496 28.02 6.05 13.04
CA SER A 496 29.42 5.92 13.41
C SER A 496 29.57 4.83 14.47
N ASP A 497 30.81 4.48 14.86
CA ASP A 497 31.04 3.39 15.82
C ASP A 497 30.40 3.63 17.20
N TYR A 498 30.25 4.90 17.60
CA TYR A 498 29.81 5.28 18.95
C TYR A 498 28.56 6.16 18.96
N GLU A 499 28.27 6.83 17.84
CA GLU A 499 27.19 7.81 17.74
C GLU A 499 26.35 7.60 16.48
N ILE A 500 25.04 7.79 16.62
CA ILE A 500 24.09 7.82 15.51
C ILE A 500 23.50 9.23 15.47
N SER A 501 23.78 9.97 14.41
CA SER A 501 23.21 11.30 14.18
C SER A 501 21.97 11.21 13.31
N ILE A 502 20.89 11.86 13.72
CA ILE A 502 19.62 11.87 13.01
C ILE A 502 19.26 13.32 12.72
N TYR A 503 18.96 13.61 11.46
CA TYR A 503 18.50 14.92 11.03
C TYR A 503 17.06 14.85 10.53
N PHE A 504 16.24 15.75 11.05
CA PHE A 504 14.80 15.86 10.77
C PHE A 504 14.56 17.12 9.93
N PRO A 505 14.42 17.01 8.60
CA PRO A 505 14.18 18.18 7.76
C PRO A 505 12.79 18.79 7.96
N ASP A 506 11.82 18.00 8.42
CA ASP A 506 10.43 18.40 8.59
C ASP A 506 9.99 18.26 10.05
N GLU A 507 8.98 19.03 10.44
CA GLU A 507 8.28 18.79 11.70
C GLU A 507 7.57 17.43 11.70
N MET A 508 7.65 16.71 12.81
CA MET A 508 7.03 15.40 12.99
C MET A 508 6.44 15.28 14.39
N GLU A 509 5.16 14.90 14.48
CA GLU A 509 4.50 14.69 15.78
C GLU A 509 5.13 13.50 16.53
N HIS A 510 5.42 12.42 15.81
CA HIS A 510 6.02 11.21 16.34
C HIS A 510 7.01 10.64 15.34
N PHE A 511 8.12 10.11 15.83
CA PHE A 511 9.04 9.32 15.02
C PHE A 511 9.66 8.22 15.87
N ALA A 512 9.78 7.02 15.30
CA ALA A 512 10.38 5.88 15.98
C ALA A 512 11.44 5.22 15.10
N LEU A 513 12.53 4.82 15.74
CA LEU A 513 13.57 3.99 15.12
C LEU A 513 14.01 2.89 16.08
N GLN A 514 14.70 1.91 15.51
CA GLN A 514 15.30 0.81 16.23
C GLN A 514 16.78 0.73 15.92
N VAL A 515 17.61 0.64 16.95
CA VAL A 515 19.01 0.25 16.80
C VAL A 515 19.07 -1.28 16.82
N LEU A 516 19.44 -1.88 15.69
CA LEU A 516 19.56 -3.33 15.60
C LEU A 516 20.93 -3.76 16.18
N ASN A 517 20.91 -4.86 16.93
CA ASN A 517 22.03 -5.46 17.72
C ASN A 517 22.19 -4.96 19.17
N GLU A 518 23.00 -5.65 19.97
CA GLU A 518 23.01 -5.56 21.45
C GLU A 518 23.67 -4.29 22.03
N ASP A 519 23.99 -3.30 21.18
CA ASP A 519 24.55 -2.04 21.65
C ASP A 519 23.52 -1.32 22.53
N LYS A 520 23.85 -1.18 23.83
CA LYS A 520 22.98 -0.47 24.77
C LYS A 520 23.04 1.03 24.48
N ILE A 521 21.88 1.63 24.28
CA ILE A 521 21.75 3.08 24.17
C ILE A 521 22.13 3.70 25.52
N ARG A 522 23.12 4.59 25.52
CA ARG A 522 23.60 5.30 26.71
C ARG A 522 22.74 6.51 27.01
N GLU A 523 22.60 7.38 26.02
CA GLU A 523 21.84 8.62 26.11
C GLU A 523 21.40 9.09 24.71
N VAL A 524 20.41 9.98 24.69
CA VAL A 524 19.92 10.65 23.49
C VAL A 524 19.98 12.15 23.75
N ASP A 525 20.78 12.86 22.96
CA ASP A 525 20.99 14.30 23.04
C ASP A 525 20.24 15.02 21.90
N GLY A 526 20.00 16.33 22.10
CA GLY A 526 19.42 17.22 21.09
C GLY A 526 17.89 17.30 21.09
N LEU A 527 17.19 16.18 21.35
CA LEU A 527 15.73 16.13 21.41
C LEU A 527 15.22 15.25 22.56
N PRO A 528 14.06 15.57 23.16
CA PRO A 528 13.42 14.67 24.13
C PRO A 528 13.02 13.37 23.44
N ALA A 529 13.52 12.26 23.98
CA ALA A 529 13.24 10.93 23.47
C ALA A 529 12.96 9.94 24.61
N ARG A 530 12.02 9.02 24.37
CA ARG A 530 11.78 7.86 25.24
C ARG A 530 12.52 6.66 24.66
N VAL A 531 13.33 5.99 25.48
CA VAL A 531 14.08 4.79 25.08
C VAL A 531 13.48 3.56 25.75
N GLU A 532 13.14 2.53 24.96
CA GLU A 532 12.64 1.24 25.43
C GLU A 532 13.47 0.11 24.81
N GLY A 533 14.44 -0.42 25.57
CA GLY A 533 15.43 -1.36 25.02
C GLY A 533 16.25 -0.68 23.92
N ASN A 534 16.13 -1.17 22.68
CA ASN A 534 16.80 -0.58 21.52
C ASN A 534 15.87 0.30 20.65
N MET A 535 14.66 0.58 21.12
CA MET A 535 13.72 1.47 20.46
C MET A 535 13.90 2.89 20.97
N VAL A 536 13.92 3.86 20.07
CA VAL A 536 13.92 5.29 20.40
C VAL A 536 12.68 5.93 19.83
N TYR A 537 11.92 6.62 20.68
CA TYR A 537 10.68 7.31 20.35
C TYR A 537 10.87 8.81 20.56
N PHE A 538 10.72 9.59 19.49
CA PHE A 538 10.70 11.05 19.52
C PHE A 538 9.26 11.55 19.45
N THR A 539 8.98 12.66 20.14
CA THR A 539 7.67 13.31 20.17
C THR A 539 7.81 14.81 20.02
N GLY A 540 7.00 15.43 19.16
CA GLY A 540 7.03 16.87 18.93
C GLY A 540 8.37 17.35 18.35
N VAL A 541 8.83 16.70 17.28
CA VAL A 541 10.09 17.00 16.60
C VAL A 541 9.93 18.26 15.75
N PRO A 542 10.68 19.35 16.01
CA PRO A 542 10.64 20.54 15.17
C PRO A 542 11.35 20.30 13.83
N ALA A 543 11.05 21.12 12.83
CA ALA A 543 11.77 21.12 11.56
C ALA A 543 13.24 21.51 11.75
N GLU A 544 14.11 20.97 10.90
CA GLU A 544 15.57 21.16 10.92
C GLU A 544 16.26 20.71 12.22
N ALA A 545 15.61 19.83 13.00
CA ALA A 545 16.14 19.34 14.26
C ALA A 545 17.20 18.25 14.08
N ILE A 546 18.10 18.14 15.06
CA ILE A 546 19.13 17.10 15.12
C ILE A 546 19.01 16.38 16.46
N ALA A 547 19.05 15.05 16.41
CA ALA A 547 19.22 14.20 17.59
C ALA A 547 20.47 13.34 17.44
N VAL A 548 21.15 13.08 18.55
CA VAL A 548 22.34 12.21 18.60
C VAL A 548 22.09 11.10 19.61
N ILE A 549 22.16 9.85 19.17
CA ILE A 549 22.08 8.67 20.04
C ILE A 549 23.50 8.18 20.30
N ARG A 550 23.92 8.16 21.57
CA ARG A 550 25.22 7.61 21.97
C ARG A 550 25.09 6.16 22.43
N LEU A 551 25.98 5.29 21.97
CA LEU A 551 26.00 3.87 22.28
C LEU A 551 27.03 3.56 23.39
N ASN A 552 26.75 2.56 24.22
CA ASN A 552 27.69 2.03 25.22
C ASN A 552 28.74 1.12 24.55
N ARG A 553 29.64 1.71 23.77
CA ARG A 553 30.89 1.09 23.35
C ARG A 553 32.03 1.90 23.97
N GLU A 554 32.86 1.27 24.80
CA GLU A 554 34.06 1.93 25.32
C GLU A 554 35.01 2.23 24.14
N PRO A 555 35.60 3.43 24.06
CA PRO A 555 36.62 3.75 23.06
C PRO A 555 37.89 2.91 23.21
#